data_AF-A0A371DN25-F1
#
_entry.id   AF-A0A371DN25-F1
#
_cell.length_a   1.000
_cell.length_b   1.000
_cell.length_c   1.000
_cell.angle_alpha   90.00
_cell.angle_beta   90.00
_cell.angle_gamma   90.00
#
_symmetry.space_group_name_H-M   'P 1'
#
loop_
_entity.id
_entity.type
_entity.pdbx_description
1 polymer ?
#
loop_
_entity_poly.entity_id
_entity_poly.type
_entity_poly.pdbx_seq_one_letter_code
_entity_poly.pdbx_strand_id
1 'polypeptide(L)'
;MSSTDYSFLFSSLNAKQPTTARKVHIRRLYDILQLCIQRHDWVRAKRAWAILARCREVDWKVMWRTSVLLLGEGDPDTNDVQANEDRVRFLSLMMRQHPDERESILKELVLRLIHSGMYRRAMGELDLYLPSYPYQDNPVLHVYAGLVAIHLAQPAEEISEETRYDQGWDANRLRDARAHLERARAIDPSNVVANAFLSQLPGAIQSAQDRTAADSDDEKMDVDAAAQARKRART
;
A
#
# COMPACT_ATOMS: atom_id res chain seq x y z
N MET A 1 26.21 -47.88 -10.57
CA MET A 1 26.22 -46.85 -9.51
C MET A 1 24.78 -46.43 -9.29
N SER A 2 24.21 -46.73 -8.13
CA SER A 2 22.78 -46.59 -7.83
C SER A 2 22.37 -45.12 -7.82
N SER A 3 21.39 -44.77 -8.65
CA SER A 3 20.61 -43.54 -8.57
C SER A 3 19.97 -43.47 -7.19
N THR A 4 20.60 -42.77 -6.25
CA THR A 4 20.07 -42.60 -4.90
C THR A 4 18.79 -41.77 -4.95
N ASP A 5 17.67 -42.38 -4.55
CA ASP A 5 16.39 -41.72 -4.35
C ASP A 5 16.52 -40.65 -3.25
N TYR A 6 16.74 -39.40 -3.66
CA TYR A 6 16.71 -38.27 -2.75
C TYR A 6 15.25 -37.87 -2.49
N SER A 7 14.76 -38.16 -1.28
CA SER A 7 13.48 -37.64 -0.81
C SER A 7 13.61 -36.16 -0.45
N PHE A 8 12.80 -35.30 -1.09
CA PHE A 8 12.70 -33.87 -0.81
C PHE A 8 11.31 -33.57 -0.25
N LEU A 9 11.24 -32.70 0.75
CA LEU A 9 10.00 -32.47 1.52
C LEU A 9 9.05 -31.48 0.86
N PHE A 10 9.59 -30.47 0.18
CA PHE A 10 8.81 -29.44 -0.50
C PHE A 10 9.05 -29.51 -2.00
N SER A 11 8.24 -28.87 -2.84
CA SER A 11 8.53 -28.71 -4.28
C SER A 11 9.38 -27.46 -4.51
N SER A 12 10.52 -27.55 -5.20
CA SER A 12 11.47 -26.43 -5.38
C SER A 12 11.11 -25.54 -6.55
N LEU A 13 11.74 -24.36 -6.57
CA LEU A 13 11.84 -23.37 -7.65
C LEU A 13 12.00 -23.94 -9.08
N ASN A 14 12.48 -25.17 -9.23
CA ASN A 14 12.42 -25.92 -10.47
C ASN A 14 12.15 -27.39 -10.10
N ALA A 15 10.99 -27.93 -10.48
CA ALA A 15 10.58 -29.32 -10.21
C ALA A 15 11.45 -30.39 -10.93
N LYS A 16 12.55 -29.99 -11.57
CA LYS A 16 13.48 -30.89 -12.25
C LYS A 16 14.33 -31.63 -11.23
N GLN A 17 14.51 -32.94 -11.43
CA GLN A 17 15.38 -33.73 -10.56
C GLN A 17 16.80 -33.13 -10.52
N PRO A 18 17.41 -32.99 -9.33
CA PRO A 18 18.73 -32.43 -9.20
C PRO A 18 19.77 -33.40 -9.77
N THR A 19 20.43 -32.99 -10.84
CA THR A 19 21.43 -33.81 -11.55
C THR A 19 22.83 -33.74 -10.96
N THR A 20 23.08 -32.84 -10.01
CA THR A 20 24.40 -32.62 -9.40
C THR A 20 24.31 -32.55 -7.88
N ALA A 21 25.38 -32.94 -7.19
CA ALA A 21 25.47 -32.85 -5.72
C ALA A 21 25.18 -31.42 -5.21
N ARG A 22 25.66 -30.40 -5.94
CA ARG A 22 25.38 -29.00 -5.64
C ARG A 22 23.87 -28.68 -5.68
N LYS A 23 23.15 -29.14 -6.72
CA LYS A 23 21.69 -28.97 -6.79
C LYS A 23 20.97 -29.71 -5.66
N VAL A 24 21.43 -30.89 -5.27
CA VAL A 24 20.90 -31.63 -4.10
C VAL A 24 21.09 -30.83 -2.81
N HIS A 25 22.26 -30.21 -2.60
CA HIS A 25 22.50 -29.37 -1.42
C HIS A 25 21.65 -28.10 -1.40
N ILE A 26 21.54 -27.39 -2.53
CA ILE A 26 20.66 -26.20 -2.64
C ILE A 26 19.21 -26.59 -2.34
N ARG A 27 18.79 -27.75 -2.85
CA ARG A 27 17.45 -28.28 -2.62
C ARG A 27 17.19 -28.61 -1.15
N ARG A 28 18.12 -29.31 -0.49
CA ARG A 28 18.05 -29.59 0.95
C ARG A 28 18.06 -28.31 1.77
N LEU A 29 18.85 -27.32 1.37
CA LEU A 29 18.91 -26.04 2.05
C LEU A 29 17.58 -25.27 1.93
N TYR A 30 16.90 -25.37 0.79
CA TYR A 30 15.53 -24.87 0.64
C TYR A 30 14.54 -25.59 1.56
N ASP A 31 14.61 -26.91 1.65
CA ASP A 31 13.74 -27.67 2.56
C ASP A 31 14.01 -27.30 4.03
N ILE A 32 15.28 -27.14 4.41
CA ILE A 32 15.68 -26.65 5.75
C ILE A 32 15.10 -25.26 6.01
N LEU A 33 15.19 -24.34 5.04
CA LEU A 33 14.61 -23.01 5.17
C LEU A 33 13.10 -23.09 5.45
N GLN A 34 12.34 -23.86 4.66
CA GLN A 34 10.90 -23.99 4.83
C GLN A 34 10.53 -24.64 6.18
N LEU A 35 11.25 -25.68 6.59
CA LEU A 35 11.07 -26.29 7.91
C LEU A 35 11.36 -25.31 9.05
N CYS A 36 12.43 -24.51 8.94
CA CYS A 36 12.76 -23.51 9.95
C CYS A 36 11.68 -22.43 10.05
N ILE A 37 11.14 -21.97 8.92
CA ILE A 37 10.01 -21.02 8.88
C ILE A 37 8.78 -21.63 9.57
N GLN A 38 8.40 -22.86 9.24
CA GLN A 38 7.23 -23.53 9.83
C GLN A 38 7.37 -23.80 11.34
N ARG A 39 8.60 -23.94 11.82
CA ARG A 39 8.90 -24.13 13.26
C ARG A 39 9.16 -22.83 14.01
N HIS A 40 9.03 -21.68 13.34
CA HIS A 40 9.40 -20.37 13.89
C HIS A 40 10.87 -20.28 14.37
N ASP A 41 11.76 -21.12 13.82
CA ASP A 41 13.22 -21.05 14.06
C ASP A 41 13.83 -20.02 13.10
N TRP A 42 13.54 -18.75 13.38
CA TRP A 42 13.87 -17.63 12.51
C TRP A 42 15.37 -17.39 12.36
N VAL A 43 16.16 -17.64 13.41
CA VAL A 43 17.62 -17.49 13.38
C VAL A 43 18.23 -18.44 12.36
N ARG A 44 17.80 -19.71 12.36
CA ARG A 44 18.26 -20.68 11.36
C ARG A 44 17.68 -20.41 9.98
N ALA A 45 16.42 -19.98 9.90
CA ALA A 45 15.80 -19.59 8.63
C ALA A 45 16.58 -18.45 7.94
N LYS A 46 16.92 -17.38 8.67
CA LYS A 46 17.74 -16.26 8.16
C LYS A 46 19.11 -16.73 7.67
N ARG A 47 19.77 -17.62 8.39
CA ARG A 47 21.06 -18.20 7.96
C ARG A 47 20.93 -19.04 6.69
N ALA A 48 19.93 -19.91 6.63
CA ALA A 48 19.67 -20.73 5.44
C ALA A 48 19.36 -19.85 4.22
N TRP A 49 18.54 -18.81 4.42
CA TRP A 49 18.22 -17.82 3.39
C TRP A 49 19.44 -17.05 2.90
N ALA A 50 20.30 -16.57 3.81
CA ALA A 50 21.52 -15.83 3.44
C ALA A 50 22.50 -16.67 2.61
N ILE A 51 22.50 -18.00 2.76
CA ILE A 51 23.28 -18.92 1.93
C ILE A 51 22.59 -19.11 0.57
N LEU A 52 21.27 -19.34 0.55
CA LEU A 52 20.50 -19.51 -0.68
C LEU A 52 20.55 -18.28 -1.59
N ALA A 53 20.38 -17.08 -1.04
CA ALA A 53 20.37 -15.84 -1.80
C ALA A 53 21.71 -15.52 -2.50
N ARG A 54 22.82 -16.13 -2.03
CA ARG A 54 24.15 -16.01 -2.65
C ARG A 54 24.43 -17.09 -3.70
N CYS A 55 23.57 -18.10 -3.80
CA CYS A 55 23.71 -19.16 -4.79
C CYS A 55 23.21 -18.66 -6.15
N ARG A 56 24.06 -18.71 -7.18
CA ARG A 56 23.75 -18.25 -8.54
C ARG A 56 22.55 -18.97 -9.16
N GLU A 57 22.29 -20.21 -8.74
CA GLU A 57 21.18 -21.04 -9.23
C GLU A 57 19.82 -20.64 -8.64
N VAL A 58 19.81 -19.84 -7.57
CA VAL A 58 18.61 -19.39 -6.90
C VAL A 58 18.35 -17.95 -7.33
N ASP A 59 17.25 -17.74 -8.04
CA ASP A 59 16.74 -16.39 -8.25
C ASP A 59 16.06 -15.91 -6.98
N TRP A 60 16.83 -15.24 -6.13
CA TRP A 60 16.35 -14.74 -4.84
C TRP A 60 15.24 -13.69 -5.01
N LYS A 61 15.17 -12.99 -6.16
CA LYS A 61 14.18 -11.96 -6.41
C LYS A 61 12.78 -12.53 -6.50
N VAL A 62 12.63 -13.70 -7.11
CA VAL A 62 11.34 -14.43 -7.19
C VAL A 62 10.83 -14.81 -5.80
N MET A 63 11.74 -14.97 -4.84
CA MET A 63 11.43 -15.29 -3.45
C MET A 63 11.35 -14.05 -2.53
N TRP A 64 11.06 -12.87 -3.08
CA TRP A 64 10.98 -11.63 -2.31
C TRP A 64 10.02 -11.72 -1.11
N ARG A 65 8.91 -12.46 -1.21
CA ARG A 65 7.96 -12.69 -0.10
C ARG A 65 8.64 -13.37 1.09
N THR A 66 9.53 -14.32 0.82
CA THR A 66 10.34 -14.96 1.87
C THR A 66 11.31 -13.98 2.51
N SER A 67 11.95 -13.11 1.74
CA SER A 67 12.80 -12.05 2.29
C SER A 67 12.01 -11.11 3.21
N VAL A 68 10.82 -10.64 2.78
CA VAL A 68 9.96 -9.74 3.57
C VAL A 68 9.52 -10.39 4.87
N LEU A 69 9.16 -11.68 4.84
CA LEU A 69 8.82 -12.45 6.02
C LEU A 69 10.00 -12.45 7.01
N LEU A 70 11.18 -12.88 6.54
CA LEU A 70 12.36 -13.01 7.38
C LEU A 70 12.89 -11.68 7.92
N LEU A 71 12.64 -10.56 7.23
CA LEU A 71 13.12 -9.25 7.65
C LEU A 71 12.47 -8.73 8.94
N GLY A 72 11.27 -9.17 9.27
CA GLY A 72 10.63 -8.72 10.52
C GLY A 72 10.18 -9.83 11.43
N GLU A 73 10.82 -11.00 11.34
CA GLU A 73 10.61 -12.09 12.27
C GLU A 73 11.93 -12.46 12.94
N GLY A 74 11.90 -12.83 14.22
CA GLY A 74 13.02 -13.50 14.88
C GLY A 74 14.19 -12.65 15.30
N ASP A 75 13.95 -11.38 15.60
CA ASP A 75 14.86 -10.61 16.43
C ASP A 75 14.08 -10.07 17.64
N PRO A 76 14.32 -10.59 18.86
CA PRO A 76 13.60 -10.15 20.05
C PRO A 76 13.90 -8.70 20.44
N ASP A 77 15.02 -8.14 19.95
CA ASP A 77 15.45 -6.79 20.27
C ASP A 77 15.00 -5.76 19.21
N THR A 78 14.49 -6.21 18.07
CA THR A 78 13.99 -5.33 17.01
C THR A 78 12.55 -4.93 17.29
N ASN A 79 12.31 -3.65 17.56
CA ASN A 79 10.97 -3.10 17.66
C ASN A 79 10.21 -3.28 16.33
N ASP A 80 8.90 -3.58 16.41
CA ASP A 80 8.03 -3.79 15.24
C ASP A 80 8.08 -2.65 14.21
N VAL A 81 8.27 -1.42 14.69
CA VAL A 81 8.43 -0.22 13.85
C VAL A 81 9.67 -0.34 12.96
N GLN A 82 10.82 -0.70 13.53
CA GLN A 82 12.08 -0.84 12.80
C GLN A 82 12.00 -1.98 11.79
N ALA A 83 11.42 -3.12 12.20
CA ALA A 83 11.18 -4.25 11.31
C ALA A 83 10.29 -3.86 10.12
N ASN A 84 9.26 -3.04 10.35
CA ASN A 84 8.40 -2.57 9.27
C ASN A 84 9.10 -1.57 8.34
N GLU A 85 9.92 -0.66 8.87
CA GLU A 85 10.74 0.23 8.05
C GLU A 85 11.70 -0.54 7.15
N ASP A 86 12.32 -1.61 7.66
CA ASP A 86 13.21 -2.48 6.90
C ASP A 86 12.47 -3.20 5.77
N ARG A 87 11.26 -3.70 6.04
CA ARG A 87 10.38 -4.29 5.03
C ARG A 87 9.99 -3.27 3.95
N VAL A 88 9.59 -2.06 4.35
CA VAL A 88 9.24 -0.97 3.42
C VAL A 88 10.42 -0.62 2.52
N ARG A 89 11.60 -0.42 3.11
CA ARG A 89 12.85 -0.14 2.39
C ARG A 89 13.20 -1.25 1.40
N PHE A 90 13.08 -2.50 1.82
CA PHE A 90 13.31 -3.66 0.95
C PHE A 90 12.32 -3.70 -0.22
N LEU A 91 11.02 -3.51 0.04
CA LEU A 91 9.98 -3.50 -0.98
C LEU A 91 10.17 -2.36 -2.00
N SER A 92 10.54 -1.17 -1.55
CA SER A 92 10.88 -0.04 -2.44
C SER A 92 12.06 -0.35 -3.37
N LEU A 93 13.06 -1.11 -2.89
CA LEU A 93 14.16 -1.59 -3.74
C LEU A 93 13.67 -2.66 -4.73
N MET A 94 12.81 -3.57 -4.28
CA MET A 94 12.25 -4.64 -5.11
C MET A 94 11.38 -4.12 -6.25
N MET A 95 10.63 -3.03 -6.04
CA MET A 95 9.88 -2.34 -7.10
C MET A 95 10.78 -1.97 -8.30
N ARG A 96 12.05 -1.63 -8.06
CA ARG A 96 13.00 -1.30 -9.13
C ARG A 96 13.62 -2.55 -9.75
N GLN A 97 13.92 -3.56 -8.93
CA GLN A 97 14.73 -4.71 -9.34
C GLN A 97 13.94 -5.89 -9.93
N HIS A 98 12.62 -5.93 -9.74
CA HIS A 98 11.74 -7.00 -10.20
C HIS A 98 10.47 -6.43 -10.87
N PRO A 99 10.57 -5.96 -12.13
CA PRO A 99 9.46 -5.31 -12.82
C PRO A 99 8.20 -6.18 -12.95
N ASP A 100 8.38 -7.49 -13.14
CA ASP A 100 7.28 -8.42 -13.44
C ASP A 100 6.29 -8.61 -12.28
N GLU A 101 6.75 -8.41 -11.03
CA GLU A 101 5.92 -8.56 -9.82
C GLU A 101 5.62 -7.22 -9.16
N ARG A 102 5.87 -6.09 -9.84
CA ARG A 102 5.68 -4.75 -9.25
C ARG A 102 4.28 -4.54 -8.71
N GLU A 103 3.25 -5.06 -9.37
CA GLU A 103 1.88 -4.96 -8.88
C GLU A 103 1.69 -5.64 -7.52
N SER A 104 2.20 -6.88 -7.38
CA SER A 104 2.18 -7.62 -6.11
C SER A 104 3.01 -6.93 -5.03
N ILE A 105 4.19 -6.42 -5.39
CA ILE A 105 5.10 -5.72 -4.47
C ILE A 105 4.45 -4.42 -4.00
N LEU A 106 3.78 -3.67 -4.88
CA LEU A 106 3.08 -2.43 -4.54
C LEU A 106 1.92 -2.68 -3.59
N LYS A 107 1.11 -3.73 -3.81
CA LYS A 107 0.03 -4.11 -2.88
C LYS A 107 0.57 -4.34 -1.46
N GLU A 108 1.66 -5.10 -1.34
CA GLU A 108 2.29 -5.36 -0.04
C GLU A 108 2.89 -4.08 0.56
N LEU A 109 3.58 -3.26 -0.24
CA LEU A 109 4.17 -2.00 0.21
C LEU A 109 3.12 -1.06 0.80
N VAL A 110 2.02 -0.82 0.07
CA VAL A 110 0.92 0.03 0.52
C VAL A 110 0.31 -0.51 1.80
N LEU A 111 0.07 -1.83 1.87
CA LEU A 111 -0.47 -2.46 3.06
C LEU A 111 0.44 -2.25 4.28
N ARG A 112 1.76 -2.37 4.12
CA ARG A 112 2.74 -2.14 5.19
C ARG A 112 2.77 -0.68 5.65
N LEU A 113 2.64 0.27 4.71
CA LEU A 113 2.56 1.69 5.04
C LEU A 113 1.29 2.00 5.84
N ILE A 114 0.15 1.42 5.46
CA ILE A 114 -1.13 1.54 6.18
C ILE A 114 -1.01 0.99 7.61
N HIS A 115 -0.44 -0.20 7.81
CA HIS A 115 -0.27 -0.78 9.14
C HIS A 115 0.65 0.05 10.07
N SER A 116 1.58 0.81 9.51
CA SER A 116 2.41 1.76 10.27
C SER A 116 1.79 3.14 10.47
N GLY A 117 0.52 3.36 10.06
CA GLY A 117 -0.13 4.66 10.14
C GLY A 117 0.43 5.72 9.17
N MET A 118 1.28 5.32 8.22
CA MET A 118 1.88 6.22 7.23
C MET A 118 0.94 6.46 6.03
N TYR A 119 -0.30 6.86 6.30
CA TYR A 119 -1.37 6.97 5.29
C TYR A 119 -1.05 7.96 4.18
N ARG A 120 -0.42 9.11 4.50
CA ARG A 120 -0.02 10.11 3.50
C ARG A 120 1.01 9.55 2.51
N ARG A 121 1.96 8.76 3.01
CA ARG A 121 2.97 8.12 2.17
C ARG A 121 2.36 7.00 1.33
N ALA A 122 1.45 6.22 1.92
CA ALA A 122 0.69 5.20 1.20
C ALA A 122 -0.08 5.81 0.02
N MET A 123 -0.75 6.95 0.26
CA MET A 123 -1.45 7.68 -0.81
C MET A 123 -0.48 8.16 -1.90
N GLY A 124 0.65 8.76 -1.52
CA GLY A 124 1.64 9.22 -2.50
C GLY A 124 2.18 8.12 -3.41
N GLU A 125 2.38 6.90 -2.89
CA GLU A 125 2.75 5.74 -3.73
C GLU A 125 1.59 5.31 -4.64
N LEU A 126 0.35 5.31 -4.15
CA LEU A 126 -0.83 4.97 -4.96
C LEU A 126 -1.05 5.97 -6.09
N ASP A 127 -0.99 7.27 -5.81
CA ASP A 127 -1.14 8.34 -6.81
C ASP A 127 -0.06 8.26 -7.89
N LEU A 128 1.16 7.85 -7.51
CA LEU A 128 2.27 7.70 -8.45
C LEU A 128 2.04 6.54 -9.43
N TYR A 129 1.54 5.40 -8.96
CA TYR A 129 1.47 4.18 -9.78
C TYR A 129 0.10 3.94 -10.43
N LEU A 130 -1.01 4.27 -9.77
CA LEU A 130 -2.37 3.99 -10.23
C LEU A 130 -2.70 4.51 -11.64
N PRO A 131 -2.21 5.69 -12.10
CA PRO A 131 -2.48 6.15 -13.45
C PRO A 131 -1.82 5.30 -14.56
N SER A 132 -0.86 4.44 -14.21
CA SER A 132 -0.10 3.65 -15.18
C SER A 132 -0.61 2.21 -15.29
N TYR A 133 -0.52 1.63 -16.49
CA TYR A 133 -0.74 0.19 -16.69
C TYR A 133 0.43 -0.60 -16.07
N PRO A 134 0.17 -1.72 -15.35
CA PRO A 134 -1.10 -2.43 -15.18
C PRO A 134 -1.92 -2.03 -13.93
N TYR A 135 -1.46 -1.05 -13.13
CA TYR A 135 -2.07 -0.73 -11.84
C TYR A 135 -3.46 -0.10 -11.94
N GLN A 136 -3.74 0.62 -13.02
CA GLN A 136 -5.05 1.22 -13.27
C GLN A 136 -6.20 0.19 -13.31
N ASP A 137 -5.90 -1.05 -13.70
CA ASP A 137 -6.88 -2.14 -13.87
C ASP A 137 -6.97 -3.03 -12.64
N ASN A 138 -6.39 -2.59 -11.52
CA ASN A 138 -6.33 -3.35 -10.28
C ASN A 138 -7.38 -2.89 -9.27
N PRO A 139 -8.44 -3.68 -9.02
CA PRO A 139 -9.51 -3.26 -8.11
C PRO A 139 -9.01 -3.10 -6.68
N VAL A 140 -8.03 -3.91 -6.25
CA VAL A 140 -7.50 -3.88 -4.87
C VAL A 140 -6.77 -2.57 -4.59
N LEU A 141 -5.96 -2.08 -5.53
CA LEU A 141 -5.22 -0.83 -5.36
C LEU A 141 -6.17 0.38 -5.32
N HIS A 142 -7.23 0.38 -6.13
CA HIS A 142 -8.28 1.40 -6.06
C HIS A 142 -9.07 1.35 -4.74
N VAL A 143 -9.33 0.16 -4.19
CA VAL A 143 -9.92 0.03 -2.86
C VAL A 143 -8.98 0.62 -1.80
N TYR A 144 -7.69 0.32 -1.84
CA TYR A 144 -6.72 0.91 -0.91
C TYR A 144 -6.67 2.44 -1.03
N ALA A 145 -6.63 2.99 -2.24
CA ALA A 145 -6.69 4.44 -2.44
C ALA A 145 -7.98 5.05 -1.87
N GLY A 146 -9.13 4.43 -2.15
CA GLY A 146 -10.41 4.88 -1.61
C GLY A 146 -10.44 4.90 -0.08
N LEU A 147 -10.00 3.81 0.56
CA LEU A 147 -9.99 3.70 2.02
C LEU A 147 -8.99 4.67 2.68
N VAL A 148 -7.79 4.81 2.10
CA VAL A 148 -6.79 5.76 2.60
C VAL A 148 -7.29 7.20 2.43
N ALA A 149 -7.95 7.54 1.32
CA ALA A 149 -8.56 8.86 1.10
C ALA A 149 -9.65 9.15 2.13
N ILE A 150 -10.51 8.17 2.43
CA ILE A 150 -11.55 8.30 3.47
C ILE A 150 -10.91 8.58 4.83
N HIS A 151 -9.92 7.79 5.23
CA HIS A 151 -9.25 7.97 6.51
C HIS A 151 -8.57 9.34 6.60
N LEU A 152 -7.92 9.77 5.53
CA LEU A 152 -7.31 11.09 5.43
C LEU A 152 -8.32 12.25 5.37
N ALA A 153 -9.60 11.98 5.09
CA ALA A 153 -10.68 12.97 5.10
C ALA A 153 -11.34 13.14 6.47
N GLN A 154 -11.07 12.23 7.42
CA GLN A 154 -11.60 12.30 8.77
C GLN A 154 -11.00 13.50 9.51
N PRO A 155 -11.80 14.18 10.36
CA PRO A 155 -11.30 15.26 11.19
C PRO A 155 -10.27 14.73 12.19
N ALA A 156 -9.21 15.50 12.45
CA ALA A 156 -8.17 15.10 13.39
C ALA A 156 -8.75 15.05 14.82
N GLU A 157 -8.67 13.89 15.49
CA GLU A 157 -9.19 13.71 16.85
C GLU A 157 -8.41 14.53 17.91
N GLU A 158 -7.19 14.99 17.59
CA GLU A 158 -6.22 15.56 18.53
C GLU A 158 -6.34 17.08 18.79
N ILE A 159 -7.36 17.75 18.25
CA ILE A 159 -7.48 19.20 18.41
C ILE A 159 -8.32 19.52 19.66
N SER A 160 -7.74 20.34 20.53
CA SER A 160 -8.33 20.88 21.76
C SER A 160 -9.78 21.32 21.56
N GLU A 161 -10.61 21.13 22.59
CA GLU A 161 -12.07 21.39 22.57
C GLU A 161 -12.44 22.81 22.09
N GLU A 162 -11.50 23.75 22.12
CA GLU A 162 -11.67 25.14 21.71
C GLU A 162 -11.65 25.37 20.17
N THR A 163 -11.21 24.40 19.35
CA THR A 163 -11.18 24.52 17.87
C THR A 163 -12.00 23.45 17.14
N ARG A 164 -12.81 22.66 17.87
CA ARG A 164 -13.62 21.55 17.32
C ARG A 164 -14.74 21.94 16.37
N TYR A 165 -15.11 23.23 16.29
CA TYR A 165 -16.28 23.66 15.55
C TYR A 165 -16.08 23.74 14.03
N ASP A 166 -14.84 23.62 13.53
CA ASP A 166 -14.54 24.01 12.13
C ASP A 166 -13.86 22.92 11.27
N GLN A 167 -13.48 21.77 11.84
CA GLN A 167 -12.94 20.65 11.05
C GLN A 167 -14.03 19.63 10.75
N GLY A 168 -14.82 19.94 9.72
CA GLY A 168 -15.64 18.94 9.04
C GLY A 168 -14.79 17.96 8.25
N TRP A 169 -15.44 16.97 7.63
CA TRP A 169 -14.77 16.08 6.68
C TRP A 169 -14.28 16.86 5.46
N ASP A 170 -13.11 16.51 4.94
CA ASP A 170 -12.60 17.10 3.70
C ASP A 170 -13.40 16.57 2.50
N ALA A 171 -14.30 17.40 1.98
CA ALA A 171 -15.19 17.07 0.88
C ALA A 171 -14.43 16.74 -0.43
N ASN A 172 -13.23 17.29 -0.63
CA ASN A 172 -12.43 16.99 -1.82
C ASN A 172 -11.88 15.56 -1.73
N ARG A 173 -11.32 15.18 -0.58
CA ARG A 173 -10.82 13.81 -0.36
C ARG A 173 -11.94 12.78 -0.38
N LEU A 174 -13.13 13.12 0.10
CA LEU A 174 -14.30 12.25 -0.03
C LEU A 174 -14.74 12.04 -1.49
N ARG A 175 -14.64 13.09 -2.32
CA ARG A 175 -14.92 12.98 -3.76
C ARG A 175 -13.89 12.08 -4.45
N ASP A 176 -12.61 12.25 -4.13
CA ASP A 176 -11.53 11.44 -4.69
C ASP A 176 -11.67 9.97 -4.25
N ALA A 177 -11.97 9.74 -2.97
CA ALA A 177 -12.26 8.41 -2.44
C ALA A 177 -13.39 7.71 -3.21
N ARG A 178 -14.48 8.45 -3.46
CA ARG A 178 -15.62 7.95 -4.23
C ARG A 178 -15.20 7.57 -5.65
N ALA A 179 -14.42 8.40 -6.33
CA ALA A 179 -13.95 8.11 -7.69
C ALA A 179 -13.13 6.82 -7.74
N HIS A 180 -12.23 6.59 -6.78
CA HIS A 180 -11.46 5.35 -6.67
C HIS A 180 -12.35 4.13 -6.42
N LEU A 181 -13.30 4.21 -5.49
CA LEU A 181 -14.21 3.10 -5.19
C LEU A 181 -15.17 2.79 -6.36
N GLU A 182 -15.64 3.81 -7.07
CA GLU A 182 -16.45 3.62 -8.29
C GLU A 182 -15.64 2.92 -9.38
N ARG A 183 -14.36 3.28 -9.56
CA ARG A 183 -13.46 2.59 -10.49
C ARG A 183 -13.17 1.14 -10.05
N ALA A 184 -12.97 0.89 -8.76
CA ALA A 184 -12.82 -0.47 -8.23
C ALA A 184 -14.05 -1.34 -8.54
N ARG A 185 -15.26 -0.79 -8.36
CA ARG A 185 -16.52 -1.46 -8.69
C ARG A 185 -16.69 -1.68 -10.20
N ALA A 186 -16.25 -0.74 -11.03
CA ALA A 186 -16.31 -0.88 -12.48
C ALA A 186 -15.43 -2.04 -12.98
N ILE A 187 -14.27 -2.25 -12.35
CA ILE A 187 -13.35 -3.34 -12.67
C ILE A 187 -13.84 -4.67 -12.07
N ASP A 188 -14.27 -4.66 -10.81
CA ASP A 188 -14.81 -5.81 -10.09
C ASP A 188 -16.18 -5.47 -9.47
N PRO A 189 -17.29 -5.79 -10.16
CA PRO A 189 -18.64 -5.54 -9.67
C PRO A 189 -18.97 -6.30 -8.38
N SER A 190 -18.28 -7.42 -8.11
CA SER A 190 -18.51 -8.27 -6.94
C SER A 190 -17.79 -7.78 -5.68
N ASN A 191 -17.03 -6.68 -5.78
CA ASN A 191 -16.23 -6.16 -4.67
C ASN A 191 -17.11 -5.63 -3.52
N VAL A 192 -17.23 -6.43 -2.46
CA VAL A 192 -18.05 -6.12 -1.29
C VAL A 192 -17.61 -4.83 -0.61
N VAL A 193 -16.30 -4.56 -0.53
CA VAL A 193 -15.76 -3.37 0.14
C VAL A 193 -16.14 -2.11 -0.62
N ALA A 194 -15.92 -2.08 -1.94
CA ALA A 194 -16.30 -0.94 -2.77
C ALA A 194 -17.81 -0.65 -2.67
N ASN A 195 -18.63 -1.69 -2.76
CA ASN A 195 -20.09 -1.55 -2.65
C ASN A 195 -20.54 -1.05 -1.27
N ALA A 196 -19.98 -1.58 -0.19
CA ALA A 196 -20.31 -1.17 1.17
C ALA A 196 -19.97 0.31 1.42
N PHE A 197 -18.76 0.75 1.07
CA PHE A 197 -18.36 2.14 1.31
C PHE A 197 -19.08 3.13 0.39
N LEU A 198 -19.35 2.79 -0.87
CA LEU A 198 -20.15 3.64 -1.75
C LEU A 198 -21.58 3.87 -1.25
N SER A 199 -22.16 2.90 -0.53
CA SER A 199 -23.49 3.07 0.09
C SER A 199 -23.49 4.01 1.29
N GLN A 200 -22.34 4.18 1.97
CA GLN A 200 -22.22 4.96 3.21
C GLN A 200 -21.74 6.41 2.97
N LEU A 201 -20.96 6.64 1.91
CA LEU A 201 -20.39 7.94 1.57
C LEU A 201 -21.39 9.09 1.35
N PRO A 202 -22.60 8.89 0.77
CA PRO A 202 -23.55 9.99 0.57
C PRO A 202 -23.94 10.72 1.86
N GLY A 203 -24.06 9.99 2.98
CA GLY A 203 -24.36 10.61 4.29
C GLY A 203 -23.22 11.46 4.83
N ALA A 204 -21.97 11.06 4.61
CA ALA A 204 -20.79 11.82 5.02
C ALA A 204 -20.61 13.10 4.17
N ILE A 205 -20.87 13.04 2.86
CA ILE A 205 -20.75 14.19 1.96
C ILE A 205 -21.81 15.26 2.26
N GLN A 206 -23.07 14.86 2.51
CA GLN A 206 -24.13 15.80 2.90
C GLN A 206 -23.78 16.52 4.22
N SER A 207 -23.27 15.80 5.22
CA SER A 207 -22.83 16.40 6.47
C SER A 207 -21.66 17.40 6.33
N ALA A 208 -20.80 17.22 5.32
CA ALA A 208 -19.72 18.15 5.01
C ALA A 208 -20.20 19.39 4.22
N GLN A 209 -21.20 19.21 3.34
CA GLN A 209 -21.78 20.28 2.53
C GLN A 209 -22.71 21.20 3.34
N ASP A 210 -23.55 20.63 4.21
CA ASP A 210 -24.48 21.41 5.03
C ASP A 210 -23.75 22.34 6.02
N ARG A 211 -22.51 21.99 6.42
CA ARG A 211 -21.66 22.85 7.26
C ARG A 211 -20.95 23.95 6.48
N THR A 212 -20.54 23.70 5.24
CA THR A 212 -19.89 24.71 4.40
C THR A 212 -20.88 25.74 3.84
N ALA A 213 -22.16 25.41 3.74
CA ALA A 213 -23.20 26.33 3.30
C ALA A 213 -23.75 27.26 4.40
N ALA A 214 -23.53 26.93 5.68
CA ALA A 214 -24.13 27.65 6.81
C ALA A 214 -23.47 29.00 7.18
N ASP A 215 -22.25 29.27 6.69
CA ASP A 215 -21.50 30.50 7.00
C ASP A 215 -21.49 31.54 5.86
N SER A 216 -22.31 31.33 4.81
CA SER A 216 -22.48 32.30 3.71
C SER A 216 -23.77 33.12 3.88
N ASP A 217 -24.06 33.61 5.09
CA ASP A 217 -25.18 34.51 5.36
C ASP A 217 -24.74 35.99 5.21
N ASP A 218 -24.70 36.41 3.95
CA ASP A 218 -25.18 37.71 3.42
C ASP A 218 -24.95 39.00 4.25
N GLU A 219 -23.70 39.46 4.43
CA GLU A 219 -23.44 40.91 4.55
C GLU A 219 -23.39 41.54 3.14
N LYS A 220 -24.57 41.83 2.59
CA LYS A 220 -24.74 42.78 1.49
C LYS A 220 -24.25 44.15 1.92
N MET A 221 -22.98 44.43 1.65
CA MET A 221 -22.48 45.81 1.63
C MET A 221 -23.01 46.52 0.38
N ASP A 222 -24.09 47.28 0.55
CA ASP A 222 -24.48 48.33 -0.40
C ASP A 222 -23.37 49.40 -0.40
N VAL A 223 -22.50 49.34 -1.41
CA VAL A 223 -21.48 50.37 -1.63
C VAL A 223 -22.09 51.45 -2.52
N ASP A 224 -22.37 52.60 -1.92
CA ASP A 224 -22.92 53.78 -2.55
C ASP A 224 -22.24 54.11 -3.89
N ALA A 225 -23.08 54.16 -4.93
CA ALA A 225 -22.75 54.62 -6.26
C ALA A 225 -22.63 56.14 -6.29
N ALA A 226 -21.46 56.68 -5.92
CA ALA A 226 -21.14 58.07 -6.24
C ALA A 226 -19.63 58.28 -6.45
N ALA A 227 -19.33 58.87 -7.61
CA ALA A 227 -18.04 59.43 -8.02
C ALA A 227 -16.97 58.43 -8.50
N GLN A 228 -16.90 58.23 -9.82
CA GLN A 228 -15.70 58.57 -10.61
C GLN A 228 -15.96 58.49 -12.12
N ALA A 229 -16.68 59.49 -12.64
CA ALA A 229 -16.61 59.85 -14.05
C ALA A 229 -15.46 60.85 -14.26
N ARG A 230 -14.26 60.38 -14.63
CA ARG A 230 -13.22 61.26 -15.22
C ARG A 230 -12.48 60.57 -16.38
N LYS A 231 -13.01 60.86 -17.56
CA LYS A 231 -12.38 60.98 -18.89
C LYS A 231 -10.85 60.80 -18.93
N ARG A 232 -10.38 59.87 -19.77
CA ARG A 232 -9.10 60.00 -20.46
C ARG A 232 -9.35 60.15 -21.96
N ALA A 233 -8.96 61.31 -22.47
CA ALA A 233 -8.94 61.64 -23.88
C ALA A 233 -7.74 60.97 -24.57
N ARG A 234 -7.95 60.58 -25.82
CA ARG A 234 -6.91 60.20 -26.79
C ARG A 234 -6.19 61.45 -27.29
N THR A 235 -4.87 61.40 -27.29
CA THR A 235 -3.98 62.02 -28.29
C THR A 235 -2.75 61.14 -28.38
#